data_AF-A0A9P5P192-F1
#
_entry.id   AF-A0A9P5P192-F1
#
_cell.length_a   1.000
_cell.length_b   1.000
_cell.length_c   1.000
_cell.angle_alpha   90.00
_cell.angle_beta   90.00
_cell.angle_gamma   90.00
#
_symmetry.space_group_name_H-M   'P 1'
#
loop_
_entity.id
_entity.type
_entity.pdbx_description
1 polymer ?
#
loop_
_entity_poly.entity_id
_entity_poly.type
_entity_poly.pdbx_seq_one_letter_code
_entity_poly.pdbx_strand_id
1 'polypeptide(L)'
;MEEIRGIGSYIWGKSVHNIRIERLWVDVTKGFGSKWKTFFEVLEAHDGLNVDNDAHIWLLHHLFLDKINADATAWTATWNSHTMSRRGQSHQSPEQMYVHGIVTNGVRGVHLDHEDAVNGNLAEYGIDWEELDRPAIHRHHDAFNPGNEVENENPFTVNHPDHLSHVEVPDAHCPFNAEQLHLFNTQLQTIPTILSLDMHSNRLTWINALALATEIVQV
;
A
#
# COMPACT_ATOMS: atom_id res chain seq x y z
N MET A 1 -4.48 18.99 -18.61
CA MET A 1 -3.22 18.25 -18.50
C MET A 1 -3.32 17.48 -17.21
N GLU A 2 -3.85 16.26 -17.28
CA GLU A 2 -3.99 15.38 -16.12
C GLU A 2 -2.59 14.94 -15.70
N GLU A 3 -2.23 15.31 -14.48
CA GLU A 3 -0.99 14.92 -13.84
C GLU A 3 -1.14 13.44 -13.47
N ILE A 4 -0.60 12.54 -14.31
CA ILE A 4 -0.63 11.10 -14.09
C ILE A 4 0.20 10.79 -12.83
N ARG A 5 -0.45 10.78 -11.68
CA ARG A 5 0.10 10.27 -10.42
C ARG A 5 -0.10 8.77 -10.40
N GLY A 6 0.96 8.00 -10.65
CA GLY A 6 0.88 6.53 -10.56
C GLY A 6 1.89 5.73 -11.39
N ILE A 7 2.95 6.34 -11.93
CA ILE A 7 3.99 5.59 -12.66
C ILE A 7 4.94 4.98 -11.62
N GLY A 8 4.71 3.73 -11.18
CA GLY A 8 5.75 3.07 -10.36
C GLY A 8 5.49 1.75 -9.66
N SER A 9 4.34 1.06 -9.77
CA SER A 9 4.10 -0.15 -8.94
C SER A 9 3.66 -1.40 -9.69
N TYR A 10 3.80 -1.48 -11.01
CA TYR A 10 3.47 -2.70 -11.75
C TYR A 10 4.70 -3.59 -11.94
N ILE A 11 4.86 -4.57 -11.06
CA ILE A 11 5.86 -5.65 -11.22
C ILE A 11 5.23 -6.74 -12.08
N TRP A 12 5.91 -7.07 -13.16
CA TRP A 12 5.41 -7.99 -14.18
C TRP A 12 6.09 -9.38 -14.09
N GLY A 13 5.32 -10.44 -14.37
CA GLY A 13 5.76 -11.84 -14.40
C GLY A 13 4.63 -12.81 -13.99
N LYS A 14 4.74 -14.13 -14.24
CA LYS A 14 3.79 -15.12 -13.69
C LYS A 14 3.78 -15.01 -12.15
N SER A 15 2.68 -15.40 -11.49
CA SER A 15 2.39 -15.28 -10.04
C SER A 15 3.56 -15.53 -9.06
N VAL A 16 4.57 -16.31 -9.45
CA VAL A 16 5.83 -16.48 -8.70
C VAL A 16 6.68 -15.21 -8.54
N HIS A 17 6.52 -14.18 -9.40
CA HIS A 17 7.22 -12.88 -9.31
C HIS A 17 6.56 -11.92 -8.33
N ASN A 18 5.30 -12.15 -8.02
CA ASN A 18 4.50 -11.28 -7.16
C ASN A 18 4.55 -11.72 -5.69
N ILE A 19 5.13 -12.90 -5.40
CA ILE A 19 5.12 -13.51 -4.06
C ILE A 19 5.66 -12.55 -2.98
N ARG A 20 6.74 -11.82 -3.28
CA ARG A 20 7.38 -10.93 -2.32
C ARG A 20 6.54 -9.69 -2.02
N ILE A 21 5.95 -9.08 -3.04
CA ILE A 21 5.09 -7.91 -2.87
C ILE A 21 3.74 -8.32 -2.27
N GLU A 22 3.20 -9.50 -2.61
CA GLU A 22 2.02 -10.09 -1.96
C GLU A 22 2.27 -10.36 -0.46
N ARG A 23 3.42 -10.96 -0.12
CA ARG A 23 3.82 -11.16 1.29
C ARG A 23 3.95 -9.81 2.01
N LEU A 24 4.55 -8.81 1.36
CA LEU A 24 4.63 -7.45 1.90
C LEU A 24 3.24 -6.85 2.15
N TRP A 25 2.29 -7.00 1.22
CA TRP A 25 0.91 -6.53 1.41
C TRP A 25 0.20 -7.22 2.58
N VAL A 26 0.45 -8.51 2.79
CA VAL A 26 -0.03 -9.22 3.99
C VAL A 26 0.58 -8.62 5.26
N ASP A 27 1.87 -8.29 5.25
CA ASP A 27 2.57 -7.71 6.40
C ASP A 27 2.16 -6.26 6.66
N VAL A 28 1.88 -5.46 5.63
CA VAL A 28 1.27 -4.11 5.71
C VAL A 28 -0.10 -4.19 6.39
N THR A 29 -0.94 -5.12 5.92
CA THR A 29 -2.28 -5.33 6.47
C THR A 29 -2.19 -5.76 7.94
N LYS A 30 -1.30 -6.68 8.28
CA LYS A 30 -1.09 -7.10 9.67
C LYS A 30 -0.50 -5.99 10.54
N GLY A 31 0.40 -5.18 9.99
CA GLY A 31 1.17 -4.18 10.71
C GLY A 31 0.35 -2.97 11.16
N PHE A 32 -0.41 -2.37 10.25
CA PHE A 32 -1.27 -1.23 10.59
C PHE A 32 -2.64 -1.26 9.89
N GLY A 33 -2.76 -1.87 8.72
CA GLY A 33 -3.99 -1.81 7.92
C GLY A 33 -5.21 -2.45 8.60
N SER A 34 -5.03 -3.58 9.27
CA SER A 34 -6.10 -4.34 9.94
C SER A 34 -6.78 -3.52 11.05
N LYS A 35 -6.00 -2.73 11.81
CA LYS A 35 -6.52 -1.82 12.85
C LYS A 35 -7.51 -0.82 12.24
N TRP A 36 -7.11 -0.16 11.15
CA TRP A 36 -7.94 0.85 10.49
C TRP A 36 -9.14 0.23 9.76
N LYS A 37 -8.96 -0.94 9.15
CA LYS A 37 -10.06 -1.70 8.56
C LYS A 37 -11.14 -2.00 9.60
N THR A 38 -10.79 -2.64 10.71
CA THR A 38 -11.73 -2.95 11.79
C THR A 38 -12.37 -1.68 12.35
N PHE A 39 -11.60 -0.60 12.47
CA PHE A 39 -12.14 0.69 12.91
C PHE A 39 -13.24 1.21 11.97
N PHE A 40 -13.02 1.21 10.66
CA PHE A 40 -14.04 1.66 9.70
C PHE A 40 -15.25 0.74 9.63
N GLU A 41 -15.07 -0.58 9.74
CA GLU A 41 -16.18 -1.53 9.85
C GLU A 41 -17.07 -1.24 11.07
N VAL A 42 -16.47 -0.83 12.20
CA VAL A 42 -17.22 -0.40 13.39
C VAL A 42 -17.99 0.90 13.15
N LEU A 43 -17.37 1.88 12.47
CA LEU A 43 -18.06 3.14 12.16
C LEU A 43 -19.26 2.92 11.22
N GLU A 44 -19.12 2.03 10.24
CA GLU A 44 -20.19 1.66 9.30
C GLU A 44 -21.33 0.95 10.03
N ALA A 45 -21.00 -0.03 10.87
CA ALA A 45 -22.02 -0.82 11.57
C ALA A 45 -22.75 -0.06 12.68
N HIS A 46 -22.10 0.92 13.34
CA HIS A 46 -22.60 1.48 14.59
C HIS A 46 -22.64 3.02 14.66
N ASP A 47 -21.86 3.74 13.85
CA ASP A 47 -21.66 5.19 14.03
C ASP A 47 -22.01 6.01 12.77
N GLY A 48 -22.82 5.44 11.87
CA GLY A 48 -23.45 6.18 10.77
C GLY A 48 -22.53 6.52 9.60
N LEU A 49 -21.37 5.86 9.48
CA LEU A 49 -20.57 5.94 8.26
C LEU A 49 -21.37 5.33 7.08
N ASN A 50 -21.53 6.11 6.01
CA ASN A 50 -22.12 5.66 4.76
C ASN A 50 -21.00 5.67 3.69
N VAL A 51 -20.62 4.49 3.22
CA VAL A 51 -19.53 4.31 2.25
C VAL A 51 -19.86 4.84 0.85
N ASP A 52 -21.15 4.98 0.53
CA ASP A 52 -21.62 5.52 -0.75
C ASP A 52 -21.77 7.05 -0.73
N ASN A 53 -21.42 7.71 0.38
CA ASN A 53 -21.51 9.16 0.53
C ASN A 53 -20.12 9.81 0.50
N ASP A 54 -19.80 10.51 -0.59
CA ASP A 54 -18.53 11.22 -0.79
C ASP A 54 -18.20 12.20 0.34
N ALA A 55 -19.21 12.83 0.96
CA ALA A 55 -18.99 13.74 2.09
C ALA A 55 -18.47 12.99 3.34
N HIS A 56 -18.92 11.75 3.54
CA HIS A 56 -18.44 10.92 4.64
C HIS A 56 -17.02 10.41 4.35
N ILE A 57 -16.72 10.04 3.10
CA ILE A 57 -15.36 9.66 2.67
C ILE A 57 -14.40 10.84 2.83
N TRP A 58 -14.81 12.04 2.41
CA TRP A 58 -14.03 13.26 2.62
C TRP A 58 -13.78 13.50 4.12
N LEU A 59 -14.80 13.34 4.97
CA LEU A 59 -14.66 13.54 6.41
C LEU A 59 -13.70 12.51 7.03
N LEU A 60 -13.74 11.24 6.60
CA LEU A 60 -12.78 10.24 7.02
C LEU A 60 -11.35 10.64 6.66
N HIS A 61 -11.13 11.09 5.42
CA HIS A 61 -9.82 11.58 4.99
C HIS A 61 -9.37 12.78 5.81
N HIS A 62 -10.24 13.77 6.00
CA HIS A 62 -9.95 14.99 6.75
C HIS A 62 -9.58 14.72 8.21
N LEU A 63 -10.18 13.72 8.84
CA LEU A 63 -9.93 13.38 10.25
C LEU A 63 -8.77 12.42 10.47
N PHE A 64 -8.59 11.44 9.57
CA PHE A 64 -7.78 10.26 9.85
C PHE A 64 -6.66 10.00 8.86
N LEU A 65 -6.62 10.65 7.68
CA LEU A 65 -5.58 10.38 6.68
C LEU A 65 -4.18 10.65 7.22
N ASP A 66 -3.98 11.75 7.93
CA ASP A 66 -2.69 12.08 8.55
C ASP A 66 -2.27 11.04 9.60
N LYS A 67 -3.24 10.49 10.35
CA LYS A 67 -2.99 9.44 11.35
C LYS A 67 -2.62 8.12 10.69
N ILE A 68 -3.29 7.76 9.59
CA ILE A 68 -2.98 6.58 8.78
C ILE A 68 -1.57 6.72 8.17
N ASN A 69 -1.24 7.89 7.64
CA ASN A 69 0.08 8.18 7.07
C ASN A 69 1.19 8.11 8.14
N ALA A 70 0.91 8.59 9.36
CA ALA A 70 1.83 8.47 10.48
C ALA A 70 2.06 6.99 10.87
N ASP A 71 1.00 6.18 10.96
CA ASP A 71 1.12 4.75 11.21
C ASP A 71 1.89 4.02 10.10
N ALA A 72 1.62 4.35 8.83
CA ALA A 72 2.32 3.79 7.69
C ALA A 72 3.82 4.16 7.71
N THR A 73 4.15 5.39 8.09
CA THR A 73 5.54 5.85 8.25
C THR A 73 6.25 5.11 9.39
N ALA A 74 5.59 4.96 10.55
CA ALA A 74 6.13 4.23 11.68
C ALA A 74 6.33 2.74 11.37
N TRP A 75 5.37 2.13 10.67
CA TRP A 75 5.49 0.75 10.19
C TRP A 75 6.64 0.61 9.21
N THR A 76 6.81 1.54 8.26
CA THR A 76 7.91 1.53 7.30
C THR A 76 9.27 1.58 7.98
N ALA A 77 9.45 2.46 8.98
CA ALA A 77 10.70 2.53 9.74
C ALA A 77 11.00 1.22 10.51
N THR A 78 9.96 0.61 11.09
CA THR A 78 10.08 -0.66 11.82
C THR A 78 10.39 -1.82 10.86
N TRP A 79 9.67 -1.88 9.73
CA TRP A 79 9.86 -2.89 8.72
C TRP A 79 11.22 -2.76 8.04
N ASN A 80 11.73 -1.57 7.78
CA ASN A 80 13.05 -1.45 7.13
C ASN A 80 14.20 -1.82 8.06
N SER A 81 13.99 -1.78 9.38
CA SER A 81 15.01 -2.10 10.39
C SER A 81 14.92 -3.53 10.94
N HIS A 82 13.82 -4.26 10.72
CA HIS A 82 13.70 -5.63 11.24
C HIS A 82 14.67 -6.59 10.56
N THR A 83 15.21 -7.53 11.33
CA THR A 83 16.16 -8.51 10.79
C THR A 83 15.43 -9.60 10.02
N MET A 84 15.74 -9.76 8.74
CA MET A 84 15.23 -10.87 7.94
C MET A 84 16.14 -12.09 8.09
N SER A 85 15.51 -13.25 8.36
CA SER A 85 16.20 -14.53 8.34
C SER A 85 16.19 -15.08 6.92
N ARG A 86 17.40 -15.30 6.37
CA ARG A 86 17.58 -15.87 5.03
C ARG A 86 18.42 -17.13 5.14
N ARG A 87 17.95 -18.22 4.54
CA ARG A 87 18.60 -19.52 4.68
C ARG A 87 20.00 -19.47 4.06
N GLY A 88 21.03 -19.81 4.83
CA GLY A 88 22.41 -19.86 4.33
C GLY A 88 23.09 -18.49 4.13
N GLN A 89 22.46 -17.39 4.53
CA GLN A 89 23.02 -16.03 4.42
C GLN A 89 22.93 -15.29 5.76
N SER A 90 23.66 -14.18 5.87
CA SER A 90 23.66 -13.36 7.07
C SER A 90 22.29 -12.74 7.32
N HIS A 91 21.91 -12.71 8.59
CA HIS A 91 20.74 -11.99 9.08
C HIS A 91 20.96 -10.48 8.91
N GLN A 92 20.19 -9.86 8.02
CA GLN A 92 20.31 -8.43 7.69
C GLN A 92 18.92 -7.79 7.64
N SER A 93 18.84 -6.50 7.96
CA SER A 93 17.60 -5.74 7.75
C SER A 93 17.39 -5.40 6.27
N PRO A 94 16.15 -5.14 5.81
CA PRO A 94 15.90 -4.65 4.47
C PRO A 94 16.75 -3.43 4.10
N GLU A 95 16.92 -2.48 5.04
CA GLU A 95 17.78 -1.31 4.85
C GLU A 95 19.24 -1.69 4.63
N GLN A 96 19.78 -2.60 5.45
CA GLN A 96 21.15 -3.10 5.30
C GLN A 96 21.34 -3.82 3.96
N MET A 97 20.36 -4.63 3.56
CA MET A 97 20.38 -5.34 2.27
C MET A 97 20.34 -4.36 1.10
N TYR A 98 19.55 -3.30 1.19
CA TYR A 98 19.47 -2.25 0.17
C TYR A 98 20.80 -1.51 0.02
N VAL A 99 21.37 -1.04 1.15
CA VAL A 99 22.68 -0.36 1.15
C VAL A 99 23.79 -1.28 0.64
N HIS A 100 23.82 -2.54 1.10
CA HIS A 100 24.77 -3.53 0.60
C HIS A 100 24.61 -3.78 -0.90
N GLY A 101 23.37 -3.83 -1.39
CA GLY A 101 23.06 -3.98 -2.81
C GLY A 101 23.61 -2.83 -3.64
N ILE A 102 23.45 -1.59 -3.18
CA ILE A 102 24.00 -0.39 -3.85
C ILE A 102 25.53 -0.45 -3.88
N VAL A 103 26.17 -0.75 -2.74
CA VAL A 103 27.64 -0.82 -2.65
C VAL A 103 28.20 -1.90 -3.58
N THR A 104 27.51 -3.04 -3.67
CA THR A 104 28.00 -4.20 -4.44
C THR A 104 27.70 -4.08 -5.94
N ASN A 105 26.53 -3.56 -6.31
CA ASN A 105 26.01 -3.61 -7.68
C ASN A 105 25.81 -2.23 -8.34
N GLY A 106 26.22 -1.16 -7.65
CA GLY A 106 25.97 0.22 -8.06
C GLY A 106 24.56 0.71 -7.72
N VAL A 107 24.34 2.02 -7.83
CA VAL A 107 23.02 2.64 -7.67
C VAL A 107 22.13 2.18 -8.82
N ARG A 108 20.99 1.55 -8.52
CA ARG A 108 19.97 1.18 -9.50
C ARG A 108 18.66 1.86 -9.14
N GLY A 109 17.97 2.45 -10.12
CA GLY A 109 16.61 2.97 -9.96
C GLY A 109 16.44 4.46 -9.65
N VAL A 110 17.48 5.29 -9.80
CA VAL A 110 17.37 6.76 -9.58
C VAL A 110 17.38 7.58 -10.90
N HIS A 111 17.86 7.00 -12.01
CA HIS A 111 17.67 7.54 -13.36
C HIS A 111 17.12 6.44 -14.27
N LEU A 112 15.99 6.73 -14.92
CA LEU A 112 15.49 5.96 -16.06
C LEU A 112 16.16 6.51 -17.32
N ASP A 113 17.49 6.52 -17.36
CA ASP A 113 18.16 6.61 -18.65
C ASP A 113 17.96 5.23 -19.29
N HIS A 114 17.14 5.20 -20.33
CA HIS A 114 16.66 4.00 -21.04
C HIS A 114 17.78 3.06 -21.55
N GLU A 115 19.04 3.41 -21.38
CA GLU A 115 20.20 2.69 -21.90
C GLU A 115 20.82 1.69 -20.90
N ASP A 116 20.65 1.89 -19.57
CA ASP A 116 21.24 1.00 -18.56
C ASP A 116 20.37 -0.21 -18.19
N ALA A 117 19.10 -0.22 -18.59
CA ALA A 117 18.16 -1.33 -18.35
C ALA A 117 18.48 -2.61 -19.13
N VAL A 118 19.47 -2.57 -20.05
CA VAL A 118 19.78 -3.67 -20.98
C VAL A 118 20.74 -4.71 -20.37
N ASN A 119 21.46 -4.38 -19.29
CA ASN A 119 22.59 -5.21 -18.83
C ASN A 119 22.36 -5.96 -17.50
N GLY A 120 21.16 -5.88 -16.94
CA GLY A 120 20.74 -6.72 -15.82
C GLY A 120 19.53 -7.55 -16.23
N ASN A 121 19.48 -8.82 -15.85
CA ASN A 121 18.34 -9.68 -16.11
C ASN A 121 17.14 -9.24 -15.25
N LEU A 122 16.54 -8.09 -15.59
CA LEU A 122 15.38 -7.50 -14.92
C LEU A 122 14.20 -8.49 -14.91
N ALA A 123 14.15 -9.36 -15.92
CA ALA A 123 13.19 -10.46 -16.00
C ALA A 123 13.36 -11.56 -14.95
N GLU A 124 14.49 -11.59 -14.22
CA GLU A 124 14.69 -12.48 -13.06
C GLU A 124 14.46 -11.76 -11.72
N TYR A 125 14.26 -10.44 -11.76
CA TYR A 125 14.06 -9.65 -10.56
C TYR A 125 12.70 -9.96 -9.93
N GLY A 126 12.70 -10.31 -8.64
CA GLY A 126 11.48 -10.69 -7.91
C GLY A 126 11.17 -12.19 -7.93
N ILE A 127 11.90 -13.00 -8.70
CA ILE A 127 11.83 -14.46 -8.60
C ILE A 127 12.57 -14.90 -7.34
N ASP A 128 11.83 -15.51 -6.42
CA ASP A 128 12.45 -16.24 -5.32
C ASP A 128 12.88 -17.61 -5.84
N TRP A 129 14.07 -17.68 -6.44
CA TRP A 129 14.63 -18.92 -7.01
C TRP A 129 14.77 -20.03 -5.96
N GLU A 130 14.98 -19.68 -4.69
CA GLU A 130 15.06 -20.65 -3.58
C GLU A 130 13.68 -21.22 -3.21
N GLU A 131 12.61 -20.42 -3.35
CA GLU A 131 11.23 -20.88 -3.16
C GLU A 131 10.72 -21.62 -4.41
N LEU A 132 11.15 -21.23 -5.61
CA LEU A 132 10.84 -21.92 -6.86
C LEU A 132 11.29 -23.38 -6.79
N ASP A 133 12.50 -23.66 -6.30
CA ASP A 133 13.10 -25.00 -6.21
C ASP A 133 12.39 -25.95 -5.20
N ARG A 134 11.27 -25.50 -4.59
CA ARG A 134 10.47 -26.34 -3.70
C ARG A 134 9.70 -27.40 -4.49
N PRO A 135 9.81 -28.69 -4.11
CA PRO A 135 9.12 -29.78 -4.80
C PRO A 135 7.59 -29.66 -4.83
N ALA A 136 7.00 -28.89 -3.92
CA ALA A 136 5.56 -28.63 -3.88
C ALA A 136 5.12 -27.61 -4.95
N ILE A 137 5.94 -26.59 -5.22
CA ILE A 137 5.66 -25.56 -6.22
C ILE A 137 5.86 -26.15 -7.63
N HIS A 138 6.89 -26.96 -7.85
CA HIS A 138 7.08 -27.70 -9.11
C HIS A 138 5.90 -28.65 -9.39
N ARG A 139 5.50 -29.46 -8.41
CA ARG A 139 4.35 -30.38 -8.57
C ARG A 139 3.04 -29.66 -8.90
N HIS A 140 2.81 -28.50 -8.29
CA HIS A 140 1.66 -27.67 -8.64
C HIS A 140 1.78 -27.11 -10.06
N HIS A 141 2.95 -26.57 -10.42
CA HIS A 141 3.21 -26.04 -11.76
C HIS A 141 3.01 -27.11 -12.85
N ASP A 142 3.60 -28.29 -12.70
CA ASP A 142 3.55 -29.37 -13.70
C ASP A 142 2.15 -29.96 -13.84
N ALA A 143 1.37 -30.02 -12.75
CA ALA A 143 0.00 -30.51 -12.78
C ALA A 143 -0.96 -29.55 -13.51
N PHE A 144 -0.70 -28.24 -13.47
CA PHE A 144 -1.59 -27.22 -14.03
C PHE A 144 -1.08 -26.60 -15.34
N ASN A 145 0.18 -26.85 -15.75
CA ASN A 145 0.76 -26.41 -17.02
C ASN A 145 1.43 -27.56 -17.80
N PRO A 146 0.71 -28.64 -18.17
CA PRO A 146 1.29 -29.73 -18.93
C PRO A 146 1.72 -29.26 -20.33
N GLY A 147 2.99 -29.48 -20.70
CA GLY A 147 3.56 -29.18 -22.02
C GLY A 147 4.46 -27.94 -22.11
N ASN A 148 4.77 -27.29 -20.98
CA ASN A 148 5.70 -26.16 -20.94
C ASN A 148 7.16 -26.65 -20.78
N GLU A 149 7.65 -27.43 -21.74
CA GLU A 149 9.08 -27.75 -21.86
C GLU A 149 9.80 -26.53 -22.46
N VAL A 150 10.08 -25.52 -21.65
CA VAL A 150 10.87 -24.37 -22.10
C VAL A 150 12.34 -24.69 -21.83
N GLU A 151 13.00 -25.25 -22.86
CA GLU A 151 14.46 -25.34 -22.92
C GLU A 151 15.04 -23.92 -22.99
N ASN A 152 15.66 -23.47 -21.89
CA ASN A 152 16.65 -22.38 -21.83
C ASN A 152 16.22 -20.92 -22.09
N GLU A 153 14.94 -20.60 -22.22
CA GLU A 153 14.48 -19.20 -22.11
C GLU A 153 13.64 -19.03 -20.86
N ASN A 154 13.96 -18.01 -20.05
CA ASN A 154 13.26 -17.72 -18.80
C ASN A 154 11.72 -17.69 -19.08
N PRO A 155 10.92 -18.64 -18.55
CA PRO A 155 9.51 -18.83 -18.91
C PRO A 155 8.58 -17.71 -18.40
N PHE A 156 9.19 -16.63 -17.90
CA PHE A 156 8.59 -15.47 -17.30
C PHE A 156 8.84 -14.17 -18.08
N THR A 157 9.57 -14.20 -19.20
CA THR A 157 9.94 -13.05 -20.04
C THR A 157 8.92 -12.63 -21.10
N VAL A 158 7.72 -13.22 -21.17
CA VAL A 158 6.93 -13.18 -22.43
C VAL A 158 5.60 -12.39 -22.43
N ASN A 159 5.04 -11.96 -21.29
CA ASN A 159 3.67 -11.41 -21.26
C ASN A 159 3.48 -9.92 -20.92
N HIS A 160 4.23 -8.94 -21.45
CA HIS A 160 4.02 -7.54 -21.04
C HIS A 160 2.59 -7.11 -21.42
N PRO A 161 1.72 -6.70 -20.48
CA PRO A 161 0.38 -6.28 -20.84
C PRO A 161 0.45 -4.96 -21.60
N ASP A 162 -0.27 -4.86 -22.72
CA ASP A 162 -0.33 -3.65 -23.54
C ASP A 162 -0.93 -2.45 -22.77
N HIS A 163 -1.67 -2.73 -21.69
CA HIS A 163 -2.31 -1.75 -20.82
C HIS A 163 -2.19 -2.13 -19.35
N LEU A 164 -1.77 -1.16 -18.52
CA LEU A 164 -1.82 -1.30 -17.06
C LEU A 164 -3.26 -1.19 -16.57
N SER A 165 -3.60 -1.89 -15.49
CA SER A 165 -4.87 -1.71 -14.80
C SER A 165 -4.97 -0.28 -14.26
N HIS A 166 -5.79 0.55 -14.89
CA HIS A 166 -6.15 1.86 -14.38
C HIS A 166 -7.19 1.70 -13.27
N VAL A 167 -6.88 2.18 -12.07
CA VAL A 167 -7.83 2.28 -10.97
C VAL A 167 -8.09 3.76 -10.76
N GLU A 168 -9.30 4.20 -11.12
CA GLU A 168 -9.77 5.54 -10.78
C GLU A 168 -10.02 5.59 -9.28
N VAL A 169 -9.27 6.42 -8.58
CA VAL A 169 -9.57 6.81 -7.20
C VAL A 169 -10.21 8.18 -7.28
N PRO A 170 -11.56 8.28 -7.25
CA PRO A 170 -12.23 9.56 -7.33
C PRO A 170 -11.84 10.44 -6.13
N ASP A 171 -11.63 11.73 -6.38
CA ASP A 171 -11.37 12.69 -5.32
C ASP A 171 -12.65 12.85 -4.47
N ALA A 172 -12.55 12.54 -3.18
CA ALA A 172 -13.64 12.80 -2.25
C ALA A 172 -13.79 14.33 -2.11
N HIS A 173 -14.85 14.89 -2.71
CA HIS A 173 -15.06 16.33 -2.72
C HIS A 173 -15.49 16.86 -1.34
N CYS A 174 -14.89 17.97 -0.93
CA CYS A 174 -15.29 18.67 0.30
C CYS A 174 -16.75 19.14 0.18
N PRO A 175 -17.63 18.79 1.14
CA PRO A 175 -19.04 19.20 1.09
C PRO A 175 -19.26 20.67 1.48
N PHE A 176 -18.23 21.34 2.01
CA PHE A 176 -18.32 22.69 2.55
C PHE A 176 -17.81 23.75 1.59
N ASN A 177 -18.45 24.92 1.60
CA ASN A 177 -17.82 26.13 1.08
C ASN A 177 -16.68 26.62 2.01
N ALA A 178 -15.92 27.63 1.58
CA ALA A 178 -14.75 28.10 2.33
C ALA A 178 -15.08 28.61 3.75
N GLU A 179 -16.23 29.29 3.93
CA GLU A 179 -16.66 29.81 5.24
C GLU A 179 -17.10 28.67 6.17
N GLN A 180 -17.92 27.74 5.66
CA GLN A 180 -18.35 26.55 6.37
C GLN A 180 -17.16 25.68 6.77
N LEU A 181 -16.18 25.48 5.88
CA LEU A 181 -14.97 24.71 6.18
C LEU A 181 -14.14 25.38 7.28
N HIS A 182 -14.01 26.70 7.25
CA HIS A 182 -13.31 27.44 8.31
C HIS A 182 -14.01 27.31 9.66
N LEU A 183 -15.34 27.45 9.68
CA LEU A 183 -16.15 27.26 10.87
C LEU A 183 -16.03 25.83 11.41
N PHE A 184 -16.18 24.84 10.53
CA PHE A 184 -16.04 23.42 10.86
C PHE A 184 -14.69 23.14 11.48
N ASN A 185 -13.59 23.57 10.85
CA ASN A 185 -12.24 23.36 11.37
C ASN A 185 -12.02 24.03 12.73
N THR A 186 -12.56 25.23 12.92
CA THR A 186 -12.45 25.95 14.20
C THR A 186 -13.16 25.20 15.32
N GLN A 187 -14.38 24.71 15.06
CA GLN A 187 -15.15 23.93 16.03
C GLN A 187 -14.55 22.54 16.24
N LEU A 188 -13.98 21.92 15.20
CA LEU A 188 -13.32 20.62 15.28
C LEU A 188 -12.16 20.63 16.29
N GLN A 189 -11.41 21.74 16.38
CA GLN A 189 -10.31 21.88 17.35
C GLN A 189 -10.80 21.93 18.82
N THR A 190 -12.09 22.16 19.06
CA THR A 190 -12.66 22.14 20.41
C THR A 190 -12.96 20.72 20.90
N ILE A 191 -12.95 19.73 20.00
CA ILE A 191 -13.19 18.32 20.35
C ILE A 191 -11.98 17.80 21.14
N PRO A 192 -12.13 17.39 22.42
CA PRO A 192 -10.99 17.01 23.26
C PRO A 192 -10.17 15.83 22.72
N THR A 193 -10.81 14.94 21.96
CA THR A 193 -10.22 13.71 21.43
C THR A 193 -9.55 13.88 20.07
N ILE A 194 -9.57 15.08 19.47
CA ILE A 194 -9.09 15.32 18.09
C ILE A 194 -7.62 14.91 17.90
N LEU A 195 -6.77 15.21 18.90
CA LEU A 195 -5.34 14.89 18.88
C LEU A 195 -5.01 13.48 19.38
N SER A 196 -6.01 12.70 19.84
CA SER A 196 -5.71 11.37 20.37
C SER A 196 -5.30 10.39 19.26
N LEU A 197 -4.45 9.43 19.62
CA LEU A 197 -3.99 8.36 18.72
C LEU A 197 -4.73 7.04 18.95
N ASP A 198 -5.50 6.91 20.02
CA ASP A 198 -6.22 5.69 20.34
C ASP A 198 -7.55 5.58 19.56
N MET A 199 -7.94 4.34 19.24
CA MET A 199 -9.12 4.07 18.42
C MET A 199 -10.44 4.44 19.09
N HIS A 200 -10.51 4.39 20.41
CA HIS A 200 -11.73 4.76 21.13
C HIS A 200 -11.98 6.26 21.04
N SER A 201 -10.95 7.07 21.29
CA SER A 201 -11.00 8.52 21.11
C SER A 201 -11.23 8.93 19.66
N ASN A 202 -10.61 8.23 18.69
CA ASN A 202 -10.87 8.48 17.27
C ASN A 202 -12.35 8.21 16.90
N ARG A 203 -12.96 7.17 17.48
CA ARG A 203 -14.39 6.91 17.32
C ARG A 203 -15.24 8.05 17.88
N LEU A 204 -14.91 8.56 19.06
CA LEU A 204 -15.59 9.73 19.64
C LEU A 204 -15.41 10.97 18.76
N THR A 205 -14.21 11.19 18.22
CA THR A 205 -13.93 12.27 17.28
C THR A 205 -14.80 12.17 16.03
N TRP A 206 -14.95 10.96 15.45
CA TRP A 206 -15.84 10.73 14.32
C TRP A 206 -17.28 11.12 14.64
N ILE A 207 -17.84 10.61 15.75
CA ILE A 207 -19.25 10.86 16.13
C ILE A 207 -19.51 12.37 16.28
N ASN A 208 -18.63 13.08 17.00
CA ASN A 208 -18.78 14.52 17.21
C ASN A 208 -18.58 15.32 15.91
N ALA A 209 -17.60 14.95 15.09
CA ALA A 209 -17.34 15.63 13.83
C ALA A 209 -18.46 15.41 12.80
N LEU A 210 -19.06 14.22 12.75
CA LEU A 210 -20.19 13.93 11.87
C LEU A 210 -21.43 14.74 12.28
N ALA A 211 -21.72 14.81 13.59
CA ALA A 211 -22.80 15.64 14.10
C ALA A 211 -22.59 17.11 13.74
N LEU A 212 -21.38 17.63 13.99
CA LEU A 212 -20.99 18.99 13.66
C LEU A 212 -21.13 19.30 12.16
N ALA A 213 -20.67 18.38 11.32
CA ALA A 213 -20.78 18.52 9.87
C ALA A 213 -22.24 18.59 9.42
N THR A 214 -23.10 17.74 10.00
CA THR A 214 -24.53 17.71 9.69
C THR A 214 -25.21 19.01 10.10
N GLU A 215 -24.86 19.58 11.25
CA GLU A 215 -25.38 20.87 11.71
C GLU A 215 -24.99 22.01 10.78
N ILE A 216 -23.73 22.07 10.34
CA ILE A 216 -23.23 23.14 9.45
C ILE A 216 -23.85 23.08 8.05
N VAL A 217 -24.13 21.90 7.52
CA VAL A 217 -24.76 21.75 6.19
C VAL A 217 -26.26 22.10 6.22
N GLN A 218 -26.92 21.95 7.37
CA GLN A 218 -28.35 22.28 7.53
C GLN A 218 -28.63 23.78 7.72
N VAL A 219 -27.60 24.57 8.05
CA VAL A 219 -27.65 26.04 8.23
C VAL A 219 -27.33 26.75 6.91
#